data_AF-A0A1V3J528-F1
#
_entry.id   AF-A0A1V3J528-F1
#
_cell.length_a   1.000
_cell.length_b   1.000
_cell.length_c   1.000
_cell.angle_alpha   90.00
_cell.angle_beta   90.00
_cell.angle_gamma   90.00
#
_symmetry.space_group_name_H-M   'P 1'
#
loop_
_entity.id
_entity.type
_entity.pdbx_description
1 polymer ?
#
loop_
_entity_poly.entity_id
_entity_poly.type
_entity_poly.pdbx_seq_one_letter_code
_entity_poly.pdbx_strand_id
1 'polypeptide(L)'
;MKKLAILVVALLSASVFAEEKPTPSQALAILSFPNTDFYKIGSVEEKRAARALDNVNGLCSDNLNKVVDKSVAIHEALVKNGYYVTPVEIVEALGTLKRQAPDGVDCDYILTHYASTMNQTPTPAEALASINSLYKILKSAVDKE
;
A
#
# COMPACT_ATOMS: atom_id res chain seq x y z
N MET A 1 46.17 -33.96 -42.20
CA MET A 1 44.69 -34.00 -42.36
C MET A 1 44.05 -33.65 -41.02
N LYS A 2 43.10 -32.71 -41.07
CA LYS A 2 42.43 -32.06 -39.94
C LYS A 2 41.65 -33.07 -39.09
N LYS A 3 41.76 -33.00 -37.77
CA LYS A 3 40.72 -33.45 -36.84
C LYS A 3 40.50 -32.34 -35.82
N LEU A 4 39.53 -31.48 -36.14
CA LEU A 4 38.82 -30.69 -35.15
C LEU A 4 38.02 -31.67 -34.29
N ALA A 5 38.26 -31.67 -32.98
CA ALA A 5 37.36 -32.25 -32.01
C ALA A 5 37.08 -31.19 -30.96
N ILE A 6 35.92 -30.56 -31.12
CA ILE A 6 35.26 -29.64 -30.21
C ILE A 6 35.05 -30.38 -28.89
N LEU A 7 35.62 -29.88 -27.79
CA LEU A 7 35.19 -30.26 -26.45
C LEU A 7 34.54 -29.05 -25.78
N VAL A 8 33.23 -28.99 -26.05
CA VAL A 8 32.13 -28.44 -25.25
C VAL A 8 32.57 -27.67 -24.00
N VAL A 9 32.49 -26.35 -24.12
CA VAL A 9 32.32 -25.43 -22.99
C VAL A 9 31.00 -25.80 -22.32
N ALA A 10 31.08 -26.62 -21.26
CA ALA A 10 29.98 -26.74 -20.30
C ALA A 10 29.97 -25.47 -19.45
N LEU A 11 29.52 -24.37 -20.05
CA LEU A 11 28.93 -23.27 -19.30
C LEU A 11 27.68 -23.87 -18.65
N LEU A 12 27.86 -24.36 -17.44
CA LEU A 12 26.77 -24.53 -16.49
C LEU A 12 26.21 -23.13 -16.25
N SER A 13 25.27 -22.75 -17.10
CA SER A 13 24.30 -21.70 -16.84
C SER A 13 23.48 -22.16 -15.64
N ALA A 14 24.03 -22.02 -14.44
CA ALA A 14 23.25 -22.00 -13.24
C ALA A 14 22.34 -20.78 -13.37
N SER A 15 21.18 -20.98 -13.96
CA SER A 15 20.04 -20.09 -13.83
C SER A 15 19.73 -20.04 -12.35
N VAL A 16 20.36 -19.12 -11.65
CA VAL A 16 19.89 -18.63 -10.36
C VAL A 16 18.48 -18.15 -10.66
N PHE A 17 17.47 -18.94 -10.27
CA PHE A 17 16.13 -18.44 -10.12
C PHE A 17 16.23 -17.36 -9.05
N ALA A 18 16.50 -16.13 -9.47
CA ALA A 18 16.33 -14.97 -8.63
C ALA A 18 14.85 -14.99 -8.28
N GLU A 19 14.54 -15.32 -7.02
CA GLU A 19 13.20 -15.27 -6.49
C GLU A 19 12.71 -13.85 -6.69
N GLU A 20 11.83 -13.66 -7.68
CA GLU A 20 11.45 -12.34 -8.15
C GLU A 20 10.61 -11.70 -7.03
N LYS A 21 11.26 -10.84 -6.26
CA LYS A 21 10.61 -10.16 -5.14
C LYS A 21 9.41 -9.37 -5.68
N PRO A 22 8.21 -9.54 -5.10
CA PRO A 22 7.03 -8.80 -5.53
C PRO A 22 7.31 -7.29 -5.55
N THR A 23 6.83 -6.62 -6.58
CA THR A 23 6.78 -5.16 -6.61
C THR A 23 5.85 -4.63 -5.50
N PRO A 24 5.95 -3.36 -5.08
CA PRO A 24 5.08 -2.81 -4.04
C PRO A 24 3.58 -2.95 -4.36
N SER A 25 3.18 -2.80 -5.62
CA SER A 25 1.78 -2.98 -6.05
C SER A 25 1.33 -4.42 -5.96
N GLN A 26 2.18 -5.38 -6.34
CA GLN A 26 1.90 -6.81 -6.18
C GLN A 26 1.82 -7.20 -4.70
N ALA A 27 2.75 -6.72 -3.87
CA ALA A 27 2.72 -6.95 -2.43
C ALA A 27 1.43 -6.42 -1.81
N LEU A 28 1.05 -5.18 -2.13
CA LEU A 28 -0.18 -4.57 -1.65
C LEU A 28 -1.43 -5.34 -2.14
N ALA A 29 -1.43 -5.84 -3.37
CA ALA A 29 -2.52 -6.65 -3.92
C ALA A 29 -2.66 -7.99 -3.19
N ILE A 30 -1.57 -8.72 -2.96
CA ILE A 30 -1.55 -9.99 -2.21
C ILE A 30 -2.15 -9.80 -0.81
N LEU A 31 -1.73 -8.73 -0.13
CA LEU A 31 -2.18 -8.41 1.23
C LEU A 31 -3.63 -7.94 1.31
N SER A 32 -4.20 -7.45 0.21
CA SER A 32 -5.56 -6.89 0.17
C SER A 32 -6.59 -7.84 -0.40
N PHE A 33 -6.16 -8.78 -1.24
CA PHE A 33 -7.02 -9.71 -1.95
C PHE A 33 -6.42 -11.13 -1.81
N PRO A 34 -6.72 -11.86 -0.73
CA PRO A 34 -6.04 -13.12 -0.41
C PRO A 34 -6.59 -14.30 -1.25
N ASN A 35 -6.64 -14.14 -2.58
CA ASN A 35 -7.09 -15.16 -3.52
C ASN A 35 -5.92 -15.89 -4.18
N THR A 36 -4.70 -15.36 -4.07
CA THR A 36 -3.48 -15.94 -4.64
C THR A 36 -2.24 -15.40 -3.93
N ASP A 37 -1.19 -16.22 -3.88
CA ASP A 37 0.11 -15.85 -3.33
C ASP A 37 0.89 -14.91 -4.27
N PHE A 38 0.44 -14.74 -5.52
CA PHE A 38 1.09 -13.85 -6.47
C PHE A 38 0.12 -13.27 -7.51
N TYR A 39 0.02 -11.95 -7.56
CA TYR A 39 -0.70 -11.24 -8.62
C TYR A 39 0.21 -10.89 -9.80
N LYS A 40 -0.24 -11.21 -11.01
CA LYS A 40 0.44 -10.78 -12.24
C LYS A 40 0.28 -9.27 -12.45
N ILE A 41 1.36 -8.58 -12.82
CA ILE A 41 1.30 -7.16 -13.24
C ILE A 41 0.23 -6.99 -14.33
N GLY A 42 -0.68 -6.04 -14.12
CA GLY A 42 -1.78 -5.73 -15.01
C GLY A 42 -3.09 -6.47 -14.71
N SER A 43 -3.14 -7.33 -13.68
CA SER A 43 -4.41 -7.86 -13.15
C SER A 43 -5.29 -6.75 -12.58
N VAL A 44 -6.56 -7.03 -12.33
CA VAL A 44 -7.50 -6.03 -11.80
C VAL A 44 -7.07 -5.55 -10.41
N GLU A 45 -6.69 -6.49 -9.55
CA GLU A 45 -6.24 -6.28 -8.18
C GLU A 45 -4.91 -5.53 -8.14
N GLU A 46 -3.93 -5.97 -8.94
CA GLU A 46 -2.62 -5.32 -9.02
C GLU A 46 -2.75 -3.90 -9.57
N LYS A 47 -3.58 -3.67 -10.60
CA LYS A 47 -3.86 -2.32 -11.11
C LYS A 47 -4.51 -1.42 -10.07
N ARG A 48 -5.40 -1.94 -9.22
CA ARG A 48 -6.00 -1.16 -8.15
C ARG A 48 -4.95 -0.77 -7.12
N ALA A 49 -4.12 -1.72 -6.70
CA ALA A 49 -3.01 -1.48 -5.78
C ALA A 49 -1.99 -0.48 -6.36
N ALA A 50 -1.62 -0.60 -7.63
CA ALA A 50 -0.75 0.35 -8.32
C ALA A 50 -1.34 1.76 -8.33
N ARG A 51 -2.62 1.93 -8.69
CA ARG A 51 -3.29 3.23 -8.65
C ARG A 51 -3.34 3.83 -7.25
N ALA A 52 -3.58 3.00 -6.22
CA ALA A 52 -3.57 3.45 -4.84
C ALA A 52 -2.17 3.97 -4.43
N LEU A 53 -1.10 3.27 -4.82
CA LEU A 53 0.27 3.66 -4.55
C LEU A 53 0.70 4.91 -5.34
N ASP A 54 0.30 5.03 -6.61
CA ASP A 54 0.55 6.23 -7.42
C ASP A 54 -0.08 7.48 -6.78
N ASN A 55 -1.24 7.32 -6.13
CA ASN A 55 -1.95 8.40 -5.45
C ASN A 55 -1.26 8.94 -4.19
N VAL A 56 -0.30 8.18 -3.63
CA VAL A 56 0.47 8.54 -2.43
C VAL A 56 1.96 8.74 -2.74
N ASN A 57 2.40 8.41 -3.95
CA ASN A 57 3.76 8.57 -4.41
C ASN A 57 4.14 10.07 -4.49
N GLY A 58 5.29 10.44 -3.94
CA GLY A 58 5.72 11.85 -3.83
C GLY A 58 4.86 12.71 -2.90
N LEU A 59 3.75 12.19 -2.38
CA LEU A 59 2.87 12.87 -1.43
C LEU A 59 3.16 12.43 0.02
N CYS A 60 3.30 11.12 0.22
CA CYS A 60 3.51 10.51 1.54
C CYS A 60 4.90 9.88 1.71
N SER A 61 5.49 9.37 0.64
CA SER A 61 6.82 8.75 0.64
C SER A 61 7.23 8.44 -0.80
N ASP A 62 8.51 8.63 -1.13
CA ASP A 62 9.08 8.11 -2.38
C ASP A 62 9.40 6.61 -2.28
N ASN A 63 9.48 6.08 -1.06
CA ASN A 63 9.61 4.64 -0.81
C ASN A 63 8.22 4.03 -0.58
N LEU A 64 7.63 3.47 -1.63
CA LEU A 64 6.30 2.87 -1.62
C LEU A 64 6.20 1.62 -0.73
N ASN A 65 7.29 0.87 -0.52
CA ASN A 65 7.27 -0.27 0.42
C ASN A 65 6.95 0.19 1.84
N LYS A 66 7.45 1.35 2.28
CA LYS A 66 7.10 1.91 3.60
C LYS A 66 5.61 2.22 3.71
N VAL A 67 4.97 2.63 2.62
CA VAL A 67 3.53 2.91 2.63
C VAL A 67 2.74 1.61 2.76
N VAL A 68 3.17 0.56 2.04
CA VAL A 68 2.59 -0.78 2.18
C VAL A 68 2.74 -1.28 3.61
N ASP A 69 3.95 -1.26 4.19
CA ASP A 69 4.20 -1.73 5.55
C ASP A 69 3.33 -1.00 6.59
N LYS A 70 3.18 0.33 6.46
CA LYS A 70 2.31 1.12 7.34
C LYS A 70 0.84 0.74 7.16
N SER A 71 0.37 0.53 5.94
CA SER A 71 -1.02 0.10 5.69
C SER A 71 -1.33 -1.25 6.32
N VAL A 72 -0.36 -2.19 6.32
CA VAL A 72 -0.48 -3.49 6.99
C VAL A 72 -0.56 -3.31 8.50
N ALA A 73 0.33 -2.52 9.09
CA ALA A 73 0.32 -2.28 10.53
C ALA A 73 -1.02 -1.67 11.01
N ILE A 74 -1.59 -0.75 10.24
CA ILE A 74 -2.90 -0.17 10.52
C ILE A 74 -4.03 -1.19 10.34
N HIS A 75 -4.00 -1.99 9.27
CA HIS A 75 -4.94 -3.11 9.08
C HIS A 75 -4.95 -4.06 10.28
N GLU A 76 -3.78 -4.51 10.72
CA GLU A 76 -3.66 -5.42 11.87
C GLU A 76 -4.22 -4.80 13.16
N ALA A 77 -3.98 -3.50 13.37
CA ALA A 77 -4.52 -2.78 14.52
C ALA A 77 -6.06 -2.69 14.45
N LEU A 78 -6.63 -2.43 13.28
CA LEU A 78 -8.08 -2.35 13.06
C LEU A 78 -8.76 -3.72 13.22
N VAL A 79 -8.17 -4.79 12.68
CA VAL A 79 -8.69 -6.15 12.81
C VAL A 79 -8.72 -6.60 14.27
N LYS A 80 -7.69 -6.27 15.07
CA LYS A 80 -7.69 -6.54 16.53
C LYS A 80 -8.86 -5.89 17.25
N ASN A 81 -9.38 -4.78 16.74
CA ASN A 81 -10.53 -4.08 17.28
C ASN A 81 -11.86 -4.48 16.60
N GLY A 82 -11.86 -5.49 15.72
CA GLY A 82 -13.06 -6.01 15.05
C GLY A 82 -13.43 -5.30 13.74
N TYR A 83 -12.56 -4.42 13.22
CA TYR A 83 -12.80 -3.68 11.98
C TYR A 83 -12.02 -4.29 10.81
N TYR A 84 -12.72 -4.57 9.71
CA TYR A 84 -12.11 -5.12 8.51
C TYR A 84 -12.03 -4.06 7.41
N VAL A 85 -10.80 -3.57 7.20
CA VAL A 85 -10.43 -2.68 6.09
C VAL A 85 -9.17 -3.25 5.46
N THR A 86 -9.14 -3.41 4.15
CA THR A 86 -7.98 -3.97 3.46
C THR A 86 -6.82 -2.96 3.39
N PRO A 87 -5.56 -3.42 3.32
CA PRO A 87 -4.41 -2.53 3.14
C PRO A 87 -4.56 -1.55 1.95
N VAL A 88 -5.10 -1.99 0.81
CA VAL A 88 -5.31 -1.10 -0.35
C VAL A 88 -6.33 0.00 -0.05
N GLU A 89 -7.39 -0.28 0.69
CA GLU A 89 -8.38 0.73 1.09
C GLU A 89 -7.77 1.77 2.03
N ILE A 90 -6.86 1.36 2.91
CA ILE A 90 -6.10 2.26 3.79
C ILE A 90 -5.21 3.20 2.96
N VAL A 91 -4.52 2.68 1.94
CA VAL A 91 -3.68 3.50 1.04
C VAL A 91 -4.53 4.46 0.19
N GLU A 92 -5.68 4.01 -0.31
CA GLU A 92 -6.64 4.86 -1.05
C GLU A 92 -7.17 6.00 -0.17
N ALA A 93 -7.53 5.69 1.09
CA ALA A 93 -7.96 6.68 2.07
C ALA A 93 -6.84 7.69 2.38
N LEU A 94 -5.60 7.21 2.59
CA LEU A 94 -4.44 8.05 2.87
C LEU A 94 -4.22 9.11 1.79
N GLY A 95 -4.16 8.71 0.52
CA GLY A 95 -3.92 9.65 -0.58
C GLY A 95 -5.08 10.64 -0.77
N THR A 96 -6.30 10.25 -0.45
CA THR A 96 -7.46 11.16 -0.46
C THR A 96 -7.38 12.17 0.68
N LEU A 97 -7.15 11.69 1.90
CA LEU A 97 -7.02 12.50 3.11
C LEU A 97 -5.88 13.50 3.01
N LYS A 98 -4.70 13.06 2.57
CA LYS A 98 -3.53 13.94 2.51
C LYS A 98 -3.68 15.09 1.52
N ARG A 99 -4.38 14.89 0.40
CA ARG A 99 -4.70 15.96 -0.55
C ARG A 99 -5.72 16.96 -0.03
N GLN A 100 -6.54 16.55 0.93
CA GLN A 100 -7.51 17.43 1.59
C GLN A 100 -6.95 18.06 2.87
N ALA A 101 -5.88 17.51 3.43
CA ALA A 101 -5.29 18.01 4.66
C ALA A 101 -4.54 19.33 4.42
N PRO A 102 -4.49 20.22 5.43
CA PRO A 102 -3.67 21.42 5.38
C PRO A 102 -2.18 21.14 5.14
N ASP A 103 -1.48 22.15 4.63
CA ASP A 103 -0.03 22.12 4.51
C ASP A 103 0.61 21.94 5.90
N GLY A 104 1.55 21.00 6.02
CA GLY A 104 2.20 20.63 7.28
C GLY A 104 1.63 19.39 7.99
N VAL A 105 0.42 18.93 7.65
CA VAL A 105 -0.08 17.65 8.19
C VAL A 105 0.58 16.49 7.44
N ASP A 106 1.38 15.68 8.11
CA ASP A 106 2.06 14.54 7.50
C ASP A 106 1.17 13.28 7.39
N CYS A 107 1.62 12.32 6.59
CA CYS A 107 0.86 11.09 6.34
C CYS A 107 0.80 10.15 7.56
N ASP A 108 1.72 10.28 8.51
CA ASP A 108 1.75 9.44 9.72
C ASP A 108 0.70 9.92 10.71
N TYR A 109 0.54 11.24 10.83
CA TYR A 109 -0.55 11.86 11.56
C TYR A 109 -1.90 11.41 11.00
N ILE A 110 -2.07 11.44 9.68
CA ILE A 110 -3.31 11.04 8.99
C ILE A 110 -3.63 9.56 9.25
N LEU A 111 -2.66 8.66 9.07
CA LEU A 111 -2.87 7.22 9.30
C LEU A 111 -3.24 6.91 10.75
N THR A 112 -2.55 7.54 11.71
CA THR A 112 -2.83 7.37 13.14
C THR A 112 -4.25 7.80 13.48
N HIS A 113 -4.69 8.94 12.93
CA HIS A 113 -6.02 9.49 13.17
C HIS A 113 -7.12 8.76 12.40
N TYR A 114 -6.82 8.22 11.22
CA TYR A 114 -7.70 7.32 10.49
C TYR A 114 -7.99 6.06 11.31
N ALA A 115 -6.97 5.43 11.89
CA ALA A 115 -7.15 4.23 12.71
C ALA A 115 -7.99 4.49 13.97
N SER A 116 -7.75 5.61 14.65
CA SER A 116 -8.48 5.96 15.87
C SER A 116 -9.95 6.33 15.61
N THR A 117 -10.26 6.94 14.47
CA THR A 117 -11.65 7.23 14.07
C THR A 117 -12.39 5.99 13.57
N MET A 118 -11.69 5.07 12.90
CA MET A 118 -12.29 3.80 12.47
C MET A 118 -12.71 2.92 13.64
N ASN A 119 -11.93 2.93 14.72
CA ASN A 119 -12.31 2.27 15.98
C ASN A 119 -13.61 2.82 16.60
N GLN A 120 -14.20 3.87 16.03
CA GLN A 120 -15.45 4.49 16.50
C GLN A 120 -16.61 4.34 15.48
N THR A 121 -16.40 3.76 14.29
CA THR A 121 -17.43 3.63 13.24
C THR A 121 -17.53 2.24 12.59
N PRO A 122 -18.73 1.64 12.47
CA PRO A 122 -18.89 0.22 12.12
C PRO A 122 -18.76 -0.18 10.63
N THR A 123 -18.62 0.74 9.66
CA THR A 123 -18.48 0.37 8.22
C THR A 123 -17.52 1.26 7.41
N PRO A 124 -17.00 0.81 6.24
CA PRO A 124 -16.18 1.62 5.32
C PRO A 124 -16.85 2.90 4.80
N ALA A 125 -18.18 2.95 4.69
CA ALA A 125 -18.91 4.17 4.32
C ALA A 125 -18.92 5.19 5.48
N GLU A 126 -19.04 4.70 6.72
CA GLU A 126 -18.94 5.53 7.93
C GLU A 126 -17.50 5.92 8.22
N ALA A 127 -16.52 5.11 7.80
CA ALA A 127 -15.09 5.47 7.74
C ALA A 127 -14.88 6.75 6.92
N LEU A 128 -15.42 6.78 5.71
CA LEU A 128 -15.37 7.92 4.79
C LEU A 128 -16.10 9.14 5.37
N ALA A 129 -17.20 8.94 6.10
CA ALA A 129 -17.89 10.01 6.83
C ALA A 129 -17.10 10.52 8.06
N SER A 130 -16.44 9.63 8.79
CA SER A 130 -15.50 9.94 9.88
C SER A 130 -14.25 10.65 9.37
N ILE A 131 -13.76 10.28 8.19
CA ILE A 131 -12.71 10.98 7.44
C ILE A 131 -13.14 12.41 7.11
N ASN A 132 -14.38 12.63 6.65
CA ASN A 132 -14.92 13.98 6.46
C ASN A 132 -15.02 14.76 7.78
N SER A 133 -15.24 14.09 8.91
CA SER A 133 -15.15 14.70 10.23
C SER A 133 -13.70 14.99 10.64
N LEU A 134 -12.76 14.10 10.30
CA LEU A 134 -11.31 14.30 10.46
C LEU A 134 -10.85 15.54 9.71
N TYR A 135 -11.32 15.70 8.47
CA TYR A 135 -11.09 16.88 7.64
C TYR A 135 -11.59 18.16 8.35
N LYS A 136 -12.81 18.14 8.90
CA LYS A 136 -13.34 19.27 9.69
C LYS A 136 -12.50 19.55 10.94
N ILE A 137 -12.04 18.52 11.65
CA ILE A 137 -11.21 18.64 12.85
C ILE A 137 -9.85 19.23 12.49
N LEU A 138 -9.19 18.70 11.47
CA LEU A 138 -7.88 19.16 10.99
C LEU A 138 -7.93 20.59 10.48
N LYS A 139 -8.94 20.95 9.69
CA LYS A 139 -9.17 22.32 9.24
C LYS A 139 -9.39 23.27 10.42
N SER A 140 -10.20 22.87 11.39
CA SER A 140 -10.48 23.66 12.59
C SER A 140 -9.27 23.80 13.53
N ALA A 141 -8.29 22.88 13.46
CA ALA A 141 -7.06 22.96 14.23
C ALA A 141 -6.08 23.96 13.61
N VAL A 142 -6.02 24.04 12.29
CA VAL A 142 -5.19 25.01 11.55
C VAL A 142 -5.79 26.41 11.58
N ASP A 143 -7.12 26.55 11.56
CA ASP A 143 -7.79 27.85 11.68
C ASP A 143 -7.71 28.46 13.10
N LYS A 144 -7.13 27.74 14.07
CA LYS A 144 -7.02 28.15 15.49
C LYS A 144 -5.60 28.48 15.94
N GLU A 145 -4.59 28.29 15.09
CA GLU A 145 -3.24 28.86 15.28
C GLU A 145 -3.12 30.21 14.56
#